data_AF-A0A2P6VXG3-F1
#
_entry.id   AF-A0A2P6VXG3-F1
#
_cell.length_a   1.000
_cell.length_b   1.000
_cell.length_c   1.000
_cell.angle_alpha   90.00
_cell.angle_beta   90.00
_cell.angle_gamma   90.00
#
_symmetry.space_group_name_H-M   'P 1'
#
loop_
_entity.id
_entity.type
_entity.pdbx_description
1 polymer ?
#
loop_
_entity_poly.entity_id
_entity_poly.type
_entity_poly.pdbx_seq_one_letter_code
_entity_poly.pdbx_strand_id
1 'polypeptide(L)'
;MDADEGPPEEPKPLGRPVQVNQADLVRGMICVGKKKAVTLLREPERRTSEVHGLASLLDAYVAFTSEGPQTSAFYDELDSREKASFSYRVGMGLALLAAQHALEIPWLMHAASLEASGGPHRARGHRART
;
A
#
# COMPACT_ATOMS: atom_id res chain seq x y z
N MET A 1 40.14 -23.72 -15.87
CA MET A 1 39.69 -22.38 -15.45
C MET A 1 38.36 -22.62 -14.78
N ASP A 2 38.42 -22.98 -13.50
CA ASP A 2 37.23 -23.25 -12.70
C ASP A 2 36.71 -21.92 -12.20
N ALA A 3 35.45 -21.62 -12.52
CA ALA A 3 34.78 -20.43 -12.03
C ALA A 3 34.57 -20.61 -10.52
N ASP A 4 35.27 -19.78 -9.75
CA ASP A 4 35.05 -19.57 -8.33
C ASP A 4 33.68 -18.92 -8.14
N GLU A 5 32.63 -19.74 -8.17
CA GLU A 5 31.29 -19.34 -7.75
C GLU A 5 31.31 -19.21 -6.23
N GLY A 6 31.61 -18.00 -5.77
CA GLY A 6 31.53 -17.64 -4.35
C GLY A 6 30.17 -18.03 -3.76
N PRO A 7 30.12 -18.30 -2.44
CA PRO A 7 28.91 -18.79 -1.79
C PRO A 7 27.74 -17.82 -2.01
N PRO A 8 26.50 -18.34 -2.16
CA PRO A 8 25.33 -17.50 -2.36
C PRO A 8 25.21 -16.48 -1.23
N GLU A 9 25.23 -15.20 -1.56
CA GLU A 9 24.97 -14.14 -0.58
C GLU A 9 23.60 -14.38 0.05
N GLU A 10 23.58 -14.67 1.35
CA GLU A 10 22.33 -14.77 2.09
C GLU A 10 21.56 -13.45 1.93
N PRO A 11 20.26 -13.51 1.58
CA PRO A 11 19.47 -12.31 1.38
C PRO A 11 19.46 -11.51 2.68
N LYS A 12 20.06 -10.32 2.62
CA LYS A 12 20.11 -9.37 3.74
C LYS A 12 18.68 -9.18 4.25
N PRO A 13 18.39 -9.44 5.53
CA PRO A 13 17.03 -9.38 6.04
C PRO A 13 16.47 -7.97 5.78
N LEU A 14 15.28 -7.92 5.16
CA LEU A 14 14.55 -6.70 4.86
C LEU A 14 14.04 -6.08 6.17
N GLY A 15 14.93 -5.41 6.90
CA GLY A 15 14.60 -4.62 8.08
C GLY A 15 14.02 -5.41 9.25
N ARG A 16 13.64 -4.68 10.31
CA ARG A 16 12.89 -5.23 11.44
C ARG A 16 11.46 -5.54 10.98
N PRO A 17 10.80 -6.59 11.53
CA PRO A 17 9.39 -6.84 11.26
C PRO A 17 8.54 -5.60 11.51
N VAL A 18 7.74 -5.20 10.52
CA VAL A 18 6.85 -4.05 10.65
C VAL A 18 5.73 -4.44 11.61
N GLN A 19 5.68 -3.77 12.76
CA GLN A 19 4.61 -3.95 13.73
C GLN A 19 3.34 -3.32 13.17
N VAL A 20 2.37 -4.15 12.78
CA VAL A 20 1.10 -3.71 12.21
C VAL A 20 0.06 -3.64 13.32
N ASN A 21 -0.41 -2.43 13.63
CA ASN A 21 -1.61 -2.24 14.44
C ASN A 21 -2.80 -1.82 13.55
N GLN A 22 -4.01 -1.95 14.09
CA GLN A 22 -5.25 -1.64 13.37
C GLN A 22 -5.30 -0.20 12.86
N ALA A 23 -4.85 0.78 13.66
CA ALA A 23 -4.90 2.19 13.28
C ALA A 23 -4.00 2.49 12.07
N ASP A 24 -2.81 1.92 12.05
CA ASP A 24 -1.87 2.06 10.95
C ASP A 24 -2.35 1.35 9.68
N LEU A 25 -3.00 0.19 9.83
CA LEU A 25 -3.62 -0.48 8.69
C LEU A 25 -4.81 0.32 8.13
N VAL A 26 -5.67 0.89 8.97
CA VAL A 26 -6.75 1.80 8.53
C VAL A 26 -6.18 3.00 7.77
N ARG A 27 -5.09 3.59 8.27
CA ARG A 27 -4.38 4.70 7.61
C ARG A 27 -3.81 4.31 6.25
N GLY A 28 -3.27 3.10 6.11
CA GLY A 28 -2.88 2.56 4.81
C GLY A 28 -4.08 2.39 3.89
N MET A 29 -5.12 1.72 4.36
CA MET A 29 -6.33 1.43 3.59
C MET A 29 -7.03 2.70 3.08
N ILE A 30 -7.13 3.75 3.90
CA ILE A 30 -7.73 5.02 3.50
C ILE A 30 -6.91 5.74 2.42
N CYS A 31 -5.61 5.44 2.30
CA CYS A 31 -4.73 6.02 1.27
C CYS A 31 -4.75 5.23 -0.05
N VAL A 32 -5.32 4.03 -0.09
CA VAL A 32 -5.35 3.18 -1.30
C VAL A 32 -6.04 3.92 -2.44
N GLY A 33 -5.35 4.03 -3.57
CA GLY A 33 -5.84 4.72 -4.76
C GLY A 33 -5.84 6.26 -4.68
N LYS A 34 -5.34 6.86 -3.59
CA LYS A 34 -5.26 8.32 -3.43
C LYS A 34 -3.84 8.82 -3.74
N LYS A 35 -3.75 9.79 -4.66
CA LYS A 35 -2.47 10.35 -5.12
C LYS A 35 -2.01 11.62 -4.39
N LYS A 36 -2.92 12.29 -3.66
CA LYS A 36 -2.66 13.61 -3.05
C LYS A 36 -3.33 13.72 -1.69
N ALA A 37 -2.62 14.33 -0.72
CA ALA A 37 -3.16 14.63 0.61
C ALA A 37 -4.44 15.46 0.56
N VAL A 38 -4.51 16.42 -0.38
CA VAL A 38 -5.69 17.28 -0.56
C VAL A 38 -6.97 16.46 -0.84
N THR A 39 -6.86 15.27 -1.43
CA THR A 39 -8.00 14.38 -1.68
C THR A 39 -8.58 13.79 -0.39
N LEU A 40 -7.79 13.73 0.68
CA LEU A 40 -8.26 13.40 2.03
C LEU A 40 -8.89 14.61 2.74
N LEU A 41 -8.44 15.82 2.44
CA LEU A 41 -8.92 17.02 3.13
C LEU A 41 -10.16 17.67 2.48
N ARG A 42 -10.45 17.34 1.21
CA ARG A 42 -11.53 17.98 0.43
C ARG A 42 -12.95 17.67 0.93
N GLU A 43 -13.17 16.50 1.52
CA GLU A 43 -14.48 16.03 2.01
C GLU A 43 -14.32 15.37 3.39
N PRO A 44 -14.08 16.15 4.46
CA PRO A 44 -13.67 15.62 5.75
C PRO A 44 -14.71 14.68 6.36
N GLU A 45 -16.00 15.02 6.29
CA GLU A 45 -17.09 14.18 6.81
C GLU A 45 -17.12 12.81 6.14
N ARG A 46 -17.04 12.79 4.81
CA ARG A 46 -17.01 11.54 4.04
C ARG A 46 -15.79 10.69 4.38
N ARG A 47 -14.63 11.32 4.62
CA ARG A 47 -13.41 10.61 5.01
C ARG A 47 -13.49 10.06 6.42
N THR A 48 -14.10 10.79 7.35
CA THR A 48 -14.38 10.28 8.68
C THR A 48 -15.27 9.04 8.59
N SER A 49 -16.37 9.08 7.84
CA SER A 49 -17.23 7.91 7.63
C SER A 49 -16.49 6.75 6.95
N GLU A 50 -15.63 7.03 5.98
CA GLU A 50 -14.79 6.01 5.33
C GLU A 50 -13.81 5.37 6.32
N VAL A 51 -13.16 6.15 7.18
CA VAL A 51 -12.27 5.66 8.25
C VAL A 51 -13.03 4.79 9.23
N HIS A 52 -14.22 5.21 9.68
CA HIS A 52 -15.04 4.41 10.59
C HIS A 52 -15.47 3.09 9.94
N GLY A 53 -15.93 3.14 8.68
CA GLY A 53 -16.30 1.93 7.94
C GLY A 53 -15.13 0.97 7.78
N LEU A 54 -13.94 1.46 7.44
CA LEU A 54 -12.74 0.63 7.34
C LEU A 54 -12.31 0.04 8.70
N ALA A 55 -12.40 0.83 9.77
CA ALA A 55 -12.09 0.36 11.11
C ALA A 55 -13.05 -0.77 11.54
N SER A 56 -14.36 -0.60 11.31
CA SER A 56 -15.37 -1.61 11.61
C SER A 56 -15.21 -2.89 10.78
N LEU A 57 -14.86 -2.77 9.49
CA LEU A 57 -14.58 -3.94 8.65
C LEU A 57 -13.31 -4.69 9.12
N LEU A 58 -12.26 -3.96 9.51
CA LEU A 58 -11.07 -4.59 10.09
C LEU A 58 -11.38 -5.27 11.42
N ASP A 59 -12.14 -4.61 12.30
CA ASP A 59 -12.55 -5.19 13.58
C ASP A 59 -13.38 -6.46 13.41
N ALA A 60 -14.28 -6.46 12.41
CA ALA A 60 -15.10 -7.62 12.10
C ALA A 60 -14.32 -8.77 11.47
N TYR A 61 -13.40 -8.48 10.53
CA TYR A 61 -12.81 -9.49 9.64
C TYR A 61 -11.36 -9.85 9.95
N VAL A 62 -10.68 -9.11 10.84
CA VAL A 62 -9.27 -9.32 11.17
C VAL A 62 -9.06 -9.35 12.68
N ALA A 63 -8.56 -10.47 13.17
CA ALA A 63 -8.07 -10.60 14.54
C ALA A 63 -6.57 -10.24 14.59
N PHE A 64 -6.21 -9.22 15.38
CA PHE A 64 -4.81 -8.86 15.62
C PHE A 64 -4.26 -9.65 16.81
N THR A 65 -3.43 -10.66 16.52
CA THR A 65 -2.83 -11.55 17.51
C THR A 65 -1.34 -11.24 17.71
N SER A 66 -0.68 -11.90 18.67
CA SER A 66 0.77 -11.81 18.86
C SER A 66 1.58 -12.34 17.66
N GLU A 67 0.98 -13.19 16.83
CA GLU A 67 1.58 -13.74 15.61
C GLU A 67 1.32 -12.86 14.39
N GLY A 68 0.47 -11.83 14.53
CA GLY A 68 0.07 -10.92 13.47
C GLY A 68 -1.43 -10.96 13.17
N PRO A 69 -1.86 -10.23 12.13
CA PRO A 69 -3.25 -10.19 11.70
C PRO A 69 -3.68 -11.52 11.06
N GLN A 70 -4.77 -12.09 11.55
CA GLN A 70 -5.40 -13.31 11.04
C GLN A 70 -6.86 -13.01 10.66
N THR A 71 -7.42 -13.74 9.70
CA THR A 71 -8.83 -13.58 9.32
C THR A 71 -9.75 -14.11 10.42
N SER A 72 -10.87 -13.43 10.68
CA SER A 72 -11.90 -13.91 11.61
C SER A 72 -12.87 -14.88 10.93
N ALA A 73 -13.70 -15.55 11.71
CA ALA A 73 -14.78 -16.40 11.17
C ALA A 73 -15.78 -15.61 10.29
N PHE A 74 -16.04 -14.34 10.60
CA PHE A 74 -16.92 -13.50 9.79
C PHE A 74 -16.35 -13.20 8.40
N TYR A 75 -15.03 -13.22 8.25
CA TYR A 75 -14.40 -13.09 6.93
C TYR A 75 -14.77 -14.27 6.02
N ASP A 76 -14.93 -15.47 6.58
CA ASP A 76 -15.26 -16.68 5.81
C ASP A 76 -16.69 -16.66 5.28
N GLU A 77 -17.58 -15.87 5.89
CA GLU A 77 -18.97 -15.68 5.47
C GLU A 77 -19.12 -14.71 4.28
N LEU A 78 -18.10 -13.90 3.99
CA LEU A 78 -18.11 -12.99 2.85
C LEU A 78 -18.19 -13.73 1.52
N ASP A 79 -18.89 -13.13 0.56
CA ASP A 79 -18.88 -13.64 -0.81
C ASP A 79 -17.49 -13.45 -1.46
N SER A 80 -17.26 -14.11 -2.60
CA SER A 80 -15.96 -14.08 -3.28
C SER A 80 -15.53 -12.67 -3.72
N ARG A 81 -16.48 -11.81 -4.08
CA ARG A 81 -16.23 -10.43 -4.51
C ARG A 81 -15.90 -9.54 -3.32
N GLU A 82 -16.60 -9.71 -2.21
CA GLU A 82 -16.35 -9.01 -0.96
C GLU A 82 -14.98 -9.38 -0.40
N LYS A 83 -14.65 -10.68 -0.35
CA LYS A 83 -13.32 -11.18 0.01
C LYS A 83 -12.23 -10.57 -0.85
N ALA A 84 -12.41 -10.58 -2.18
CA ALA A 84 -11.44 -10.00 -3.11
C ALA A 84 -11.24 -8.48 -2.88
N SER A 85 -12.32 -7.73 -2.71
CA SER A 85 -12.26 -6.29 -2.45
C SER A 85 -11.58 -5.97 -1.12
N PHE A 86 -11.93 -6.71 -0.06
CA PHE A 86 -11.36 -6.51 1.28
C PHE A 86 -9.88 -6.88 1.33
N SER A 87 -9.52 -8.08 0.86
CA SER A 87 -8.13 -8.55 0.82
C SER A 87 -7.24 -7.64 -0.04
N TYR A 88 -7.73 -7.14 -1.18
CA TYR A 88 -7.02 -6.16 -1.98
C TYR A 88 -6.71 -4.89 -1.18
N ARG A 89 -7.72 -4.33 -0.49
CA ARG A 89 -7.52 -3.12 0.33
C ARG A 89 -6.56 -3.34 1.48
N VAL A 90 -6.68 -4.46 2.19
CA VAL A 90 -5.76 -4.84 3.28
C VAL A 90 -4.34 -5.00 2.75
N GLY A 91 -4.15 -5.74 1.66
CA GLY A 91 -2.84 -5.94 1.04
C GLY A 91 -2.19 -4.63 0.60
N MET A 92 -2.95 -3.73 -0.04
CA MET A 92 -2.46 -2.41 -0.41
C MET A 92 -2.15 -1.54 0.82
N GLY A 93 -2.95 -1.61 1.87
CA GLY A 93 -2.69 -0.90 3.13
C GLY A 93 -1.39 -1.36 3.80
N LEU A 94 -1.15 -2.68 3.84
CA LEU A 94 0.09 -3.27 4.33
C LEU A 94 1.30 -2.87 3.48
N ALA A 95 1.15 -2.86 2.15
CA ALA A 95 2.23 -2.45 1.25
C ALA A 95 2.65 -0.99 1.48
N LEU A 96 1.68 -0.09 1.69
CA LEU A 96 1.96 1.31 2.00
C LEU A 96 2.65 1.46 3.38
N LEU A 97 2.20 0.70 4.38
CA LEU A 97 2.83 0.69 5.70
C LEU A 97 4.27 0.19 5.62
N ALA A 98 4.49 -0.94 4.92
CA ALA A 98 5.81 -1.50 4.70
C ALA A 98 6.73 -0.51 3.97
N ALA A 99 6.22 0.17 2.95
CA ALA A 99 7.01 1.15 2.22
C ALA A 99 7.33 2.41 3.05
N GLN A 100 6.42 2.85 3.93
CA GLN A 100 6.75 3.92 4.87
C GLN A 100 7.83 3.49 5.85
N HIS A 101 7.73 2.29 6.42
CA HIS A 101 8.68 1.81 7.44
C HIS A 101 10.04 1.39 6.88
N ALA A 102 10.06 0.75 5.71
CA ALA A 102 11.28 0.21 5.12
C ALA A 102 11.96 1.20 4.17
N LEU A 103 11.20 2.07 3.50
CA LEU A 103 11.71 2.95 2.45
C LEU A 103 11.53 4.45 2.77
N GLU A 104 10.95 4.78 3.93
CA GLU A 104 10.64 6.17 4.33
C GLU A 104 9.75 6.91 3.31
N ILE A 105 9.01 6.17 2.47
CA ILE A 105 8.13 6.76 1.45
C ILE A 105 6.81 7.14 2.11
N PRO A 106 6.37 8.42 2.06
CA PRO A 106 5.09 8.82 2.62
C PRO A 106 3.91 8.14 1.91
N TRP A 107 2.90 7.75 2.68
CA TRP A 107 1.67 7.06 2.27
C TRP A 107 1.02 7.54 0.97
N LEU A 108 1.14 8.83 0.67
CA LEU A 108 0.45 9.50 -0.44
C LEU A 108 1.34 9.68 -1.68
N MET A 109 2.61 9.29 -1.62
CA MET A 109 3.57 9.48 -2.72
C MET A 109 3.68 8.28 -3.66
N HIS A 110 3.05 7.14 -3.32
CA HIS A 110 3.13 5.90 -4.11
C HIS A 110 2.54 5.98 -5.53
N ALA A 111 1.76 7.02 -5.83
CA ALA A 111 1.18 7.22 -7.17
C ALA A 111 1.66 8.49 -7.89
N ALA A 112 2.43 9.37 -7.24
CA ALA A 112 2.92 10.61 -7.88
C ALA A 112 4.20 10.37 -8.70
N SER A 113 5.05 9.42 -8.30
CA SER A 113 6.37 9.22 -8.90
C SER A 113 6.36 8.39 -10.20
N LEU A 114 5.38 7.49 -10.38
CA LEU A 114 5.26 6.67 -11.60
C LEU A 114 4.80 7.48 -12.83
N GLU A 115 3.92 8.48 -12.65
CA GLU A 115 3.52 9.36 -13.76
C GLU A 115 4.64 10.31 -14.17
N ALA A 116 5.51 10.72 -13.24
CA ALA A 116 6.67 11.55 -13.55
C ALA A 116 7.74 10.81 -14.38
N SER A 117 7.75 9.47 -14.32
CA SER A 117 8.74 8.61 -14.99
C SER A 117 8.25 8.05 -16.34
N GLY A 118 6.96 8.22 -16.65
CA GLY A 118 6.32 7.76 -17.90
C GLY A 118 6.10 8.86 -18.94
N GLY A 119 6.72 10.02 -18.79
CA GLY A 119 6.65 11.08 -19.80
C GLY A 119 7.28 10.61 -21.10
N PRO A 120 6.58 10.70 -22.26
CA PRO A 120 7.11 10.22 -23.53
C PRO A 120 8.44 10.91 -23.84
N HIS A 121 9.48 10.09 -23.99
CA HIS A 121 10.76 10.50 -24.53
C HIS A 121 10.50 11.23 -25.87
N ARG A 122 10.94 12.49 -25.90
CA ARG A 122 10.86 13.44 -27.02
C ARG A 122 10.98 12.81 -28.42
N ALA A 123 10.11 13.26 -29.32
CA ALA A 123 10.55 13.64 -30.67
C ALA A 123 10.37 15.16 -30.81
N ARG A 124 11.38 15.93 -30.39
CA ARG A 124 11.45 17.38 -30.62
C ARG A 124 11.76 17.58 -32.10
N GLY A 125 10.73 17.59 -32.94
CA GLY A 125 10.83 17.97 -34.35
C GLY A 125 11.16 19.46 -34.45
N HIS A 126 12.43 19.75 -34.68
CA HIS A 126 12.92 21.07 -35.04
C HIS A 126 12.34 21.44 -36.42
N ARG A 127 11.37 22.36 -36.47
CA ARG A 127 11.04 23.08 -37.70
C ARG A 127 11.40 24.55 -37.52
N ALA A 128 12.60 24.87 -37.97
CA ALA A 128 12.93 26.19 -38.49
C ALA A 128 12.22 26.37 -39.84
N ARG A 129 11.71 27.59 -40.07
CA ARG A 129 11.56 28.33 -41.35
C ARG A 129 10.67 29.54 -41.03
N THR A 130 11.26 30.75 -40.99
CA THR A 130 11.43 31.69 -42.12
C THR A 130 10.11 32.01 -42.79
#